data_AF-A0A4Y8PS18-F1
#
_entry.id   AF-A0A4Y8PS18-F1
#
_cell.length_a   1.000
_cell.length_b   1.000
_cell.length_c   1.000
_cell.angle_alpha   90.00
_cell.angle_beta   90.00
_cell.angle_gamma   90.00
#
_symmetry.space_group_name_H-M   'P 1'
#
loop_
_entity.id
_entity.type
_entity.pdbx_description
1 polymer ?
#
loop_
_entity_poly.entity_id
_entity_poly.type
_entity_poly.pdbx_seq_one_letter_code
_entity_poly.pdbx_strand_id
1 'polypeptide(L)'
;MHSRPTSRRYLSHVQPYELESLGMEPVYKRLGQDIELHMDNEAIFQYQSFHALYEHKKTLSLIYSYMRGLGCIGESRRFEAVEDKALSLRNTVMKYALTRDPRFVRPALDALRELRAMEQEELSLLLQTIS
;
A
#
# COMPACT_ATOMS: atom_id res chain seq x y z
N MET A 1 -13.49 -34.87 -1.95
CA MET A 1 -13.37 -33.44 -2.31
C MET A 1 -11.89 -33.06 -2.20
N HIS A 2 -11.17 -33.04 -3.32
CA HIS A 2 -9.77 -32.65 -3.36
C HIS A 2 -9.66 -31.12 -3.35
N SER A 3 -9.23 -30.58 -2.20
CA SER A 3 -8.73 -29.20 -2.10
C SER A 3 -7.57 -29.02 -3.08
N ARG A 4 -7.80 -28.26 -4.15
CA ARG A 4 -6.76 -27.85 -5.11
C ARG A 4 -5.66 -27.10 -4.34
N PRO A 5 -4.37 -27.39 -4.55
CA PRO A 5 -3.29 -26.75 -3.80
C PRO A 5 -3.09 -25.30 -4.28
N THR A 6 -3.80 -24.36 -3.67
CA THR A 6 -3.70 -22.91 -3.89
C THR A 6 -2.29 -22.38 -3.60
N SER A 7 -1.56 -23.01 -2.68
CA SER A 7 -0.18 -22.66 -2.31
C SER A 7 0.83 -22.84 -3.46
N ARG A 8 0.59 -23.78 -4.38
CA ARG A 8 1.52 -24.05 -5.48
C ARG A 8 1.45 -23.01 -6.61
N ARG A 9 0.26 -22.42 -6.85
CA ARG A 9 0.09 -21.26 -7.73
C ARG A 9 0.61 -19.96 -7.09
N TYR A 10 0.52 -19.87 -5.77
CA TYR A 10 1.03 -18.73 -5.00
C TYR A 10 2.54 -18.58 -5.17
N LEU A 11 3.29 -19.68 -5.09
CA LEU A 11 4.74 -19.68 -5.22
C LEU A 11 5.26 -19.58 -6.67
N SER A 12 4.47 -19.96 -7.68
CA SER A 12 4.92 -19.96 -9.08
C SER A 12 4.93 -18.56 -9.73
N HIS A 13 4.25 -17.58 -9.14
CA HIS A 13 4.24 -16.19 -9.62
C HIS A 13 5.02 -15.22 -8.72
N VAL A 14 5.40 -15.66 -7.52
CA VAL A 14 6.31 -14.92 -6.67
C VAL A 14 7.72 -15.25 -7.16
N GLN A 15 8.25 -14.44 -8.08
CA GLN A 15 9.69 -14.48 -8.34
C GLN A 15 10.40 -14.29 -6.99
N PRO A 16 11.44 -15.08 -6.67
CA PRO A 16 12.27 -14.87 -5.49
C PRO A 16 13.04 -13.56 -5.74
N TYR A 17 12.43 -12.44 -5.38
CA TYR A 17 13.06 -11.14 -5.56
C TYR A 17 14.18 -10.99 -4.54
N GLU A 18 15.33 -10.56 -5.03
CA GLU A 18 16.51 -10.26 -4.24
C GLU A 18 16.12 -9.37 -3.06
N LEU A 19 16.51 -9.81 -1.86
CA LEU A 19 16.30 -9.14 -0.57
C LEU A 19 16.88 -7.70 -0.50
N GLU A 20 17.43 -7.18 -1.59
CA GLU A 20 18.32 -6.01 -1.61
C GLU A 20 17.59 -4.66 -1.70
N SER A 21 16.28 -4.63 -1.95
CA SER A 21 15.52 -3.36 -2.00
C SER A 21 14.45 -3.28 -0.92
N LEU A 22 14.89 -3.05 0.32
CA LEU A 22 14.00 -2.71 1.44
C LEU A 22 13.65 -1.22 1.43
N GLY A 23 12.51 -0.87 2.02
CA GLY A 23 12.08 0.51 2.24
C GLY A 23 10.82 0.91 1.47
N MET A 24 10.48 2.19 1.57
CA MET A 24 9.26 2.73 0.99
C MET A 24 9.26 2.66 -0.54
N GLU A 25 10.34 3.15 -1.17
CA GLU A 25 10.40 3.30 -2.63
C GLU A 25 10.19 1.99 -3.41
N PRO A 26 10.86 0.88 -3.06
CA PRO A 26 10.69 -0.38 -3.77
C PRO A 26 9.26 -0.94 -3.63
N VAL A 27 8.61 -0.74 -2.47
CA VAL A 27 7.23 -1.19 -2.22
C VAL A 27 6.23 -0.46 -3.12
N TYR A 28 6.29 0.88 -3.17
CA TYR A 28 5.38 1.64 -4.03
C TYR A 28 5.62 1.39 -5.51
N LYS A 29 6.88 1.27 -5.93
CA LYS A 29 7.22 0.90 -7.32
C LYS A 29 6.61 -0.45 -7.69
N ARG A 30 6.75 -1.45 -6.82
CA ARG A 30 6.17 -2.78 -7.02
C ARG A 30 4.65 -2.75 -7.11
N LEU A 31 3.98 -2.07 -6.19
CA LEU A 31 2.52 -1.94 -6.21
C LEU A 31 2.02 -1.25 -7.49
N GLY A 32 2.78 -0.28 -8.01
CA GLY A 32 2.49 0.36 -9.29
C GLY A 32 2.60 -0.62 -10.46
N GLN A 33 3.68 -1.40 -10.49
CA GLN A 33 3.87 -2.46 -11.49
C GLN A 33 2.79 -3.53 -11.40
N ASP A 34 2.34 -3.92 -10.20
CA ASP A 34 1.25 -4.87 -10.00
C ASP A 34 -0.07 -4.31 -10.60
N ILE A 35 -0.35 -3.02 -10.40
CA ILE A 35 -1.52 -2.38 -11.02
C ILE A 35 -1.43 -2.43 -12.55
N GLU A 36 -0.27 -2.06 -13.12
CA GLU A 36 -0.04 -2.00 -14.57
C GLU A 36 -0.05 -3.39 -15.23
N LEU A 37 0.66 -4.37 -14.66
CA LEU A 37 0.79 -5.74 -15.21
C LEU A 37 -0.56 -6.48 -15.26
N HIS A 38 -1.45 -6.21 -14.31
CA HIS A 38 -2.78 -6.80 -14.26
C HIS A 38 -3.80 -6.05 -15.13
N MET A 39 -3.39 -5.04 -15.90
CA MET A 39 -4.19 -4.44 -16.98
C MET A 39 -4.07 -5.22 -18.28
N ASP A 40 -2.87 -5.75 -18.56
CA ASP A 40 -2.55 -6.37 -19.85
C ASP A 40 -2.86 -7.86 -19.91
N ASN A 41 -3.01 -8.50 -18.75
CA ASN A 41 -3.32 -9.91 -18.65
C ASN A 41 -4.54 -10.11 -17.76
N GLU A 42 -5.48 -10.97 -18.19
CA GLU A 42 -6.56 -11.55 -17.36
C GLU A 42 -6.03 -12.39 -16.18
N ALA A 43 -4.80 -12.14 -15.74
CA ALA A 43 -4.17 -12.71 -14.58
C ALA A 43 -4.97 -12.39 -13.30
N ILE A 44 -4.80 -13.28 -12.33
CA ILE A 44 -5.39 -13.15 -11.00
C ILE A 44 -4.77 -11.90 -10.34
N PHE A 45 -5.54 -10.82 -10.26
CA PHE A 45 -5.13 -9.60 -9.57
C PHE A 45 -5.00 -9.88 -8.08
N GLN A 46 -3.79 -9.77 -7.52
CA GLN A 46 -3.55 -10.02 -6.10
C GLN A 46 -3.76 -8.75 -5.27
N TYR A 47 -4.97 -8.57 -4.73
CA TYR A 47 -5.29 -7.39 -3.90
C TYR A 47 -4.65 -7.43 -2.50
N GLN A 48 -4.07 -8.56 -2.08
CA GLN A 48 -3.52 -8.77 -0.74
C GLN A 48 -2.41 -7.77 -0.39
N SER A 49 -1.54 -7.42 -1.35
CA SER A 49 -0.47 -6.43 -1.15
C SER A 49 -1.02 -5.05 -0.78
N PHE A 50 -2.16 -4.66 -1.35
CA PHE A 50 -2.84 -3.39 -1.03
C PHE A 50 -3.54 -3.43 0.33
N HIS A 51 -4.02 -4.60 0.75
CA HIS A 51 -4.55 -4.78 2.09
C HIS A 51 -3.44 -4.70 3.14
N ALA A 52 -2.29 -5.35 2.90
CA ALA A 52 -1.12 -5.25 3.76
C ALA A 52 -0.61 -3.80 3.86
N LEU A 53 -0.59 -3.05 2.75
CA LEU A 53 -0.25 -1.63 2.74
C LEU A 53 -1.19 -0.82 3.65
N TYR A 54 -2.50 -1.05 3.57
CA TYR A 54 -3.48 -0.38 4.42
C TYR A 54 -3.28 -0.70 5.91
N GLU A 55 -3.18 -1.97 6.29
CA GLU A 55 -2.96 -2.36 7.70
C GLU A 55 -1.64 -1.79 8.24
N HIS A 56 -0.62 -1.67 7.39
CA HIS A 56 0.61 -0.98 7.74
C HIS A 56 0.39 0.51 8.02
N LYS A 57 -0.37 1.24 7.18
CA LYS A 57 -0.65 2.66 7.43
C LYS A 57 -1.50 2.89 8.66
N LYS A 58 -2.49 2.03 8.90
CA LYS A 58 -3.26 2.03 10.14
C LYS A 58 -2.38 1.82 11.38
N THR A 59 -1.42 0.89 11.30
CA THR A 59 -0.47 0.66 12.40
C THR A 59 0.40 1.91 12.65
N LEU A 60 0.90 2.55 11.59
CA LEU A 60 1.65 3.81 11.72
C LEU A 60 0.80 4.94 12.32
N SER A 61 -0.45 5.08 11.90
CA SER A 61 -1.42 6.05 12.44
C SER A 61 -1.62 5.89 13.95
N LEU A 62 -1.73 4.63 14.42
CA LEU A 62 -1.79 4.33 15.85
C LEU A 62 -0.50 4.71 16.59
N ILE A 63 0.67 4.43 16.02
CA ILE A 63 1.96 4.81 16.59
C ILE A 63 2.08 6.34 16.70
N TYR A 64 1.70 7.08 15.65
CA TYR A 64 1.68 8.55 15.67
C TYR A 64 0.76 9.07 16.75
N SER A 65 -0.45 8.53 16.86
CA SER A 65 -1.42 8.92 17.89
C SER A 65 -0.87 8.68 19.30
N TYR A 66 -0.17 7.56 19.52
CA TYR A 66 0.48 7.26 20.78
C TYR A 66 1.61 8.24 21.09
N MET A 67 2.52 8.50 20.14
CA MET A 67 3.61 9.46 20.30
C MET A 67 3.12 10.88 20.57
N ARG A 68 2.02 11.29 19.91
CA ARG A 68 1.33 12.56 20.17
C ARG A 68 0.77 12.61 21.60
N GLY A 69 0.13 11.54 22.06
CA GLY A 69 -0.38 11.44 23.43
C GLY A 69 0.72 11.52 24.50
N LEU A 70 1.95 11.13 24.17
CA LEU A 70 3.12 11.29 25.03
C LEU A 70 3.80 12.67 24.92
N GLY A 71 3.35 13.55 24.02
CA GLY A 71 3.99 14.84 23.74
C GLY A 71 5.32 14.73 22.98
N CYS A 72 5.62 13.58 22.37
CA CYS A 72 6.85 13.38 21.59
C CYS A 72 6.80 14.06 20.21
N ILE A 73 5.60 14.29 19.67
CA ILE A 73 5.36 14.97 18.39
C ILE A 73 4.22 15.98 18.53
N GLY A 74 4.24 17.04 17.72
CA GLY A 74 3.25 18.12 17.77
C GLY A 74 1.85 17.73 17.28
N GLU A 75 0.82 18.44 17.78
CA GLU A 75 -0.60 18.15 17.49
C GLU A 75 -1.03 18.38 16.04
N SER A 76 -0.26 19.16 15.28
CA SER A 76 -0.53 19.42 13.87
C SER A 76 -0.23 18.22 12.96
N ARG A 77 0.47 17.20 13.46
CA ARG A 77 0.79 15.98 12.72
C ARG A 77 -0.38 15.01 12.76
N ARG A 78 -0.94 14.71 11.60
CA ARG A 78 -2.08 13.81 11.46
C ARG A 78 -1.82 12.78 10.37
N PHE A 79 -1.29 11.62 10.78
CA PHE A 79 -1.07 10.48 9.89
C PHE A 79 -2.38 9.80 9.46
N GLU A 80 -3.51 10.16 10.09
CA GLU A 80 -4.85 9.68 9.76
C GLU A 80 -5.18 9.91 8.27
N ALA A 81 -4.71 11.00 7.66
CA ALA A 81 -4.92 11.26 6.23
C ALA A 81 -4.20 10.24 5.31
N VAL A 82 -3.01 9.77 5.72
CA VAL A 82 -2.26 8.73 5.01
C VAL A 82 -2.99 7.38 5.11
N GLU A 83 -3.54 7.08 6.30
CA GLU A 83 -4.37 5.89 6.51
C GLU A 83 -5.63 5.90 5.62
N ASP A 84 -6.38 7.00 5.63
CA ASP A 84 -7.60 7.16 4.82
C ASP A 84 -7.30 7.01 3.32
N LYS A 85 -6.18 7.56 2.87
CA LYS A 85 -5.75 7.44 1.47
C LYS A 85 -5.40 6.00 1.11
N ALA A 86 -4.74 5.25 2.00
CA ALA A 86 -4.44 3.83 1.80
C ALA A 86 -5.71 2.97 1.77
N LEU A 87 -6.68 3.27 2.62
CA LEU A 87 -8.00 2.61 2.59
C LEU A 87 -8.72 2.86 1.26
N SER A 88 -8.71 4.12 0.79
CA SER A 88 -9.31 4.51 -0.50
C SER A 88 -8.65 3.79 -1.68
N LEU A 89 -7.32 3.72 -1.70
CA LEU A 89 -6.56 2.95 -2.69
C LEU A 89 -6.95 1.47 -2.66
N ARG A 90 -6.93 0.84 -1.48
CA ARG A 90 -7.31 -0.57 -1.31
C ARG A 90 -8.72 -0.84 -1.81
N ASN A 91 -9.67 0.05 -1.54
CA ASN A 91 -11.04 -0.10 -2.00
C ASN A 91 -11.17 0.08 -3.52
N THR A 92 -10.43 1.01 -4.12
CA THR A 92 -10.40 1.23 -5.58
C THR A 92 -9.84 0.00 -6.29
N VAL A 93 -8.73 -0.53 -5.78
CA VAL A 93 -8.11 -1.74 -6.29
C VAL A 93 -9.02 -2.96 -6.13
N MET A 94 -9.72 -3.09 -5.00
CA MET A 94 -10.70 -4.16 -4.79
C MET A 94 -11.89 -4.04 -5.75
N LYS A 95 -12.37 -2.82 -6.02
CA LYS A 95 -13.41 -2.58 -7.04
C LYS A 95 -12.93 -3.03 -8.42
N TYR A 96 -11.71 -2.70 -8.82
CA TYR A 96 -11.12 -3.21 -10.06
C TYR A 96 -11.05 -4.74 -10.07
N ALA A 97 -10.54 -5.37 -9.02
CA ALA A 97 -10.40 -6.82 -8.95
C ALA A 97 -11.74 -7.57 -9.11
N LEU A 98 -12.83 -7.00 -8.58
CA LEU A 98 -14.18 -7.56 -8.66
C LEU A 98 -14.89 -7.27 -9.99
N THR A 99 -14.76 -6.05 -10.52
CA THR A 99 -15.54 -5.60 -11.70
C THR A 99 -14.79 -5.74 -13.01
N ARG A 100 -13.45 -5.79 -12.95
CA ARG A 100 -12.53 -5.68 -14.08
C ARG A 100 -12.75 -4.42 -14.93
N ASP A 101 -13.33 -3.37 -14.35
CA ASP A 101 -13.59 -2.11 -15.04
C ASP A 101 -12.30 -1.25 -15.09
N PRO A 102 -11.72 -1.02 -16.29
CA PRO A 102 -10.44 -0.32 -16.45
C PRO A 102 -10.48 1.13 -15.97
N ARG A 103 -11.67 1.73 -15.79
CA ARG A 103 -11.82 3.09 -15.27
C ARG A 103 -11.28 3.25 -13.84
N PHE A 104 -11.15 2.16 -13.08
CA PHE A 104 -10.57 2.19 -11.73
C PHE A 104 -9.05 2.16 -11.70
N VAL A 105 -8.39 1.84 -12.82
CA VAL A 105 -6.93 1.66 -12.83
C VAL A 105 -6.21 2.99 -12.69
N ARG A 106 -6.54 3.98 -13.53
CA ARG A 106 -5.88 5.27 -13.46
C ARG A 106 -6.06 5.94 -12.08
N PRO A 107 -7.27 5.96 -11.49
CA PRO A 107 -7.47 6.38 -10.12
C PRO A 107 -6.64 5.60 -9.09
N ALA A 108 -6.42 4.29 -9.26
CA ALA A 108 -5.58 3.51 -8.35
C ALA A 108 -4.10 3.92 -8.44
N LEU A 109 -3.57 4.13 -9.64
CA LEU A 109 -2.19 4.60 -9.83
C LEU A 109 -1.98 6.01 -9.27
N ASP A 110 -2.91 6.92 -9.55
CA ASP A 110 -2.84 8.29 -9.02
C ASP A 110 -2.96 8.28 -7.49
N ALA A 111 -3.87 7.48 -6.93
CA ALA A 111 -3.98 7.31 -5.48
C ALA A 111 -2.73 6.71 -4.83
N LEU A 112 -2.06 5.76 -5.49
CA LEU A 112 -0.81 5.18 -5.02
C LEU A 112 0.34 6.20 -5.00
N ARG A 113 0.43 7.05 -6.04
CA ARG A 113 1.42 8.14 -6.12
C ARG A 113 1.19 9.20 -5.06
N GLU A 114 -0.06 9.62 -4.87
CA GLU A 114 -0.44 10.57 -3.82
C GLU A 114 -0.14 10.00 -2.44
N LEU A 115 -0.50 8.74 -2.18
CA LEU A 115 -0.20 8.08 -0.92
C LEU A 115 1.30 8.06 -0.61
N ARG A 116 2.13 7.75 -1.60
CA ARG A 116 3.60 7.80 -1.47
C ARG A 116 4.08 9.20 -1.10
N ALA A 117 3.58 10.23 -1.79
CA ALA A 117 3.99 11.61 -1.53
C ALA A 117 3.60 12.07 -0.12
N MET A 118 2.36 11.78 0.30
CA MET A 118 1.88 12.09 1.64
C MET A 118 2.70 11.38 2.73
N GLU A 119 2.99 10.10 2.56
CA GLU A 119 3.82 9.36 3.52
C GLU A 119 5.25 9.92 3.57
N GLN A 120 5.85 10.24 2.42
CA GLN A 120 7.18 10.82 2.36
C GLN A 120 7.24 12.16 3.08
N GLU A 121 6.24 13.02 2.88
CA GLU A 121 6.11 14.30 3.55
C GLU A 121 6.03 14.11 5.08
N GLU A 122 5.11 13.29 5.57
CA GLU A 122 4.96 13.01 7.00
C GLU A 122 6.23 12.43 7.63
N LEU A 123 6.91 11.49 6.95
CA LEU A 123 8.16 10.92 7.45
C LEU A 123 9.29 11.96 7.50
N SER A 124 9.44 12.79 6.47
CA SER A 124 10.43 13.87 6.46
C SER A 124 10.20 14.86 7.61
N LEU A 125 8.93 15.18 7.86
CA LEU A 125 8.50 16.06 8.92
C LEU A 125 8.72 15.46 10.33
N LEU A 126 8.52 14.16 10.49
CA LEU A 126 8.83 13.45 11.73
C LEU A 126 10.34 13.44 12.01
N LEU A 127 11.16 13.16 11.00
CA LEU A 127 12.63 13.15 11.13
C LEU A 127 13.20 14.52 11.55
N GLN A 128 12.61 15.61 11.06
CA GLN A 128 12.96 16.97 11.48
C GLN A 128 12.60 17.28 12.93
N THR A 129 11.63 16.56 13.51
CA THR A 129 11.18 16.79 14.90
C THR A 129 12.06 16.05 15.91
N ILE A 130 12.73 14.98 15.48
CA ILE A 130 13.60 14.14 16.30
C ILE A 130 15.08 14.60 16.25
N SER A 131 15.44 15.43 15.25
CA SER A 131 16.79 15.99 15.06
C SER A 131 16.97 17.30 15.82
#